data_AF-A0A7T8JXT3-F1
#
_entry.id   AF-A0A7T8JXT3-F1
#
_cell.length_a   1.000
_cell.length_b   1.000
_cell.length_c   1.000
_cell.angle_alpha   90.00
_cell.angle_beta   90.00
_cell.angle_gamma   90.00
#
_symmetry.space_group_name_H-M   'P 1'
#
loop_
_entity.id
_entity.type
_entity.pdbx_description
1 polymer ?
#
loop_
_entity_poly.entity_id
_entity_poly.type
_entity_poly.pdbx_seq_one_letter_code
_entity_poly.pdbx_strand_id
1 'polypeptide(L)' 'MERPPKGQGHAGVPGAGDGLLGQDLWAPQSSNANPLDYNFWPHIKFKACELRHPNIDALNQE' A
#
# COMPACT_ATOMS: atom_id res chain seq x y z
N MET A 1 18.30 9.15 -36.35
CA MET A 1 17.16 9.97 -35.87
C MET A 1 17.43 10.25 -34.41
N GLU A 2 18.13 11.36 -34.13
CA GLU A 2 18.60 11.69 -32.78
C GLU A 2 17.63 12.70 -32.15
N ARG A 3 17.22 12.44 -30.90
CA ARG A 3 16.46 13.39 -30.07
C ARG A 3 17.39 14.04 -29.05
N PRO A 4 17.24 15.33 -28.76
CA PRO A 4 18.21 16.12 -28.00
C PRO A 4 18.08 15.93 -26.48
N PRO A 5 19.13 16.27 -25.70
CA PRO A 5 19.09 16.24 -24.24
C PRO A 5 18.42 17.51 -23.69
N LYS A 6 17.52 17.36 -22.72
CA LYS A 6 17.09 18.46 -21.84
C LYS A 6 17.79 18.31 -20.50
N GLY A 7 18.68 19.25 -20.19
CA GLY A 7 19.21 19.45 -18.85
C GLY A 7 18.23 20.17 -17.93
N GLN A 8 18.76 20.57 -16.76
CA GLN A 8 18.19 21.42 -15.71
C GLN A 8 17.31 20.65 -14.71
N GLY A 9 17.62 20.45 -13.42
CA GLY A 9 18.65 21.00 -12.53
C GLY A 9 17.95 21.38 -11.23
N HIS A 10 18.21 20.72 -10.10
CA HIS A 10 17.83 21.23 -8.79
C HIS A 10 18.95 20.97 -7.78
N ALA A 11 19.39 22.09 -7.20
CA ALA A 11 20.34 22.24 -6.14
C ALA A 11 19.98 21.42 -4.89
N GLY A 12 20.97 21.15 -4.05
CA GLY A 12 20.81 20.44 -2.80
C GLY A 12 19.78 21.08 -1.86
N VAL A 13 19.25 20.24 -0.98
CA VAL A 13 18.68 20.68 0.30
C VAL A 13 19.46 19.95 1.40
N PRO A 14 20.27 20.66 2.20
CA PRO A 14 20.77 20.17 3.46
C PRO A 14 19.70 20.43 4.55
N GLY A 15 19.41 19.41 5.36
CA GLY A 15 18.72 19.59 6.64
C GLY A 15 17.20 19.64 6.58
N ALA A 16 16.57 18.53 6.95
CA ALA A 16 15.37 18.49 7.77
C ALA A 16 15.61 17.30 8.72
N GLY A 17 15.75 17.49 10.03
CA GLY A 17 14.80 18.19 10.88
C GLY A 17 13.89 17.12 11.46
N ASP A 18 13.95 16.97 12.78
CA ASP A 18 13.28 15.96 13.59
C ASP A 18 11.84 15.63 13.12
N GLY A 19 11.60 14.38 12.71
CA GLY A 19 10.27 13.89 12.31
C GLY A 19 10.17 12.40 11.97
N LEU A 20 11.19 11.60 12.27
CA LEU A 20 11.40 10.26 11.67
C LEU A 20 10.68 9.07 12.33
N LEU A 21 9.73 9.26 13.25
CA LEU A 21 9.09 8.13 13.96
C LEU A 21 7.56 8.05 13.82
N GLY A 22 6.97 8.77 12.86
CA GLY A 22 5.50 8.82 12.73
C GLY A 22 4.91 8.47 11.37
N GLN A 23 5.67 8.64 10.27
CA GLN A 23 5.07 8.60 8.92
C GLN A 23 5.72 7.60 7.96
N ASP A 24 6.86 7.00 8.31
CA ASP A 24 7.65 6.12 7.43
C ASP A 24 7.85 4.69 7.97
N LEU A 25 6.92 4.16 8.78
CA LEU A 25 7.03 2.75 9.21
C LEU A 25 6.86 1.78 8.02
N TRP A 26 6.18 2.23 6.97
CA TRP A 26 5.84 1.43 5.80
C TRP A 26 6.38 2.12 4.55
N ALA A 27 7.25 1.41 3.82
CA ALA A 27 7.70 1.89 2.52
C ALA A 27 6.48 2.06 1.60
N PRO A 28 6.40 3.13 0.80
CA PRO A 28 5.37 3.27 -0.21
C PRO A 28 5.33 2.00 -1.08
N GLN A 29 4.14 1.43 -1.28
CA GLN A 29 3.89 0.21 -2.06
C GLN A 29 4.36 -1.12 -1.44
N SER A 30 4.74 -1.19 -0.16
CA SER A 30 5.11 -2.45 0.50
C SER A 30 3.90 -3.24 1.02
N SER A 31 2.89 -3.49 0.18
CA SER A 31 1.73 -4.31 0.57
C SER A 31 2.14 -5.75 0.92
N ASN A 32 3.21 -6.26 0.30
CA ASN A 32 3.80 -7.56 0.63
C ASN A 32 4.48 -7.63 2.01
N ALA A 33 4.79 -6.49 2.62
CA ALA A 33 5.35 -6.46 3.96
C ALA A 33 4.24 -6.45 5.02
N ASN A 34 2.98 -6.16 4.64
CA ASN A 34 1.86 -6.02 5.57
C ASN A 34 1.19 -7.36 5.81
N PRO A 35 1.31 -7.96 7.02
CA PRO A 35 0.71 -9.25 7.33
C PRO A 35 -0.80 -9.26 7.15
N LEU A 36 -1.47 -8.09 7.23
CA LEU A 36 -2.88 -8.00 6.93
C LEU A 36 -3.16 -8.22 5.45
N ASP A 37 -2.35 -7.64 4.56
CA ASP A 37 -2.56 -7.68 3.12
C ASP A 37 -2.22 -9.04 2.49
N TYR A 38 -1.13 -9.69 2.93
CA TYR A 38 -0.69 -10.95 2.34
C TYR A 38 -1.22 -12.21 3.05
N ASN A 39 -1.75 -12.09 4.26
CA ASN A 39 -2.21 -13.27 5.03
C ASN A 39 -3.67 -13.13 5.51
N PHE A 40 -3.97 -12.11 6.32
CA PHE A 40 -5.29 -11.98 6.93
C PHE A 40 -6.41 -11.74 5.90
N TRP A 41 -6.28 -10.75 5.03
CA TRP A 41 -7.31 -10.41 4.04
C TRP A 41 -7.56 -11.53 3.03
N PRO A 42 -6.55 -12.23 2.49
CA PRO A 42 -6.76 -13.42 1.67
C PRO A 42 -7.57 -14.51 2.41
N HIS A 43 -7.29 -14.76 3.69
CA HIS A 43 -8.04 -15.72 4.49
C HIS A 43 -9.51 -15.30 4.64
N ILE A 44 -9.77 -14.04 5.01
CA ILE A 44 -11.15 -13.52 5.13
C ILE A 44 -11.90 -13.60 3.79
N LYS A 45 -11.24 -13.23 2.68
CA LYS A 45 -11.83 -13.36 1.33
C LYS A 45 -12.19 -14.80 1.00
N PHE A 46 -11.32 -15.75 1.34
CA PHE A 46 -11.59 -17.16 1.12
C PHE A 46 -12.84 -17.59 1.89
N LYS A 47 -12.90 -17.31 3.20
CA LYS A 47 -14.06 -17.64 4.06
C LYS A 47 -15.36 -16.99 3.59
N ALA A 48 -15.33 -15.69 3.27
CA ALA A 48 -16.47 -14.94 2.75
C ALA A 48 -16.99 -15.44 1.38
N CYS A 49 -16.22 -16.27 0.69
CA CYS A 49 -16.58 -16.85 -0.61
C CYS A 49 -16.81 -18.37 -0.54
N GLU A 50 -16.62 -19.02 0.62
CA GLU A 50 -16.95 -20.44 0.80
C GLU A 50 -18.46 -20.69 0.66
N LEU A 51 -19.28 -19.71 1.08
CA LEU A 51 -20.73 -19.74 0.98
C LEU A 51 -21.23 -18.57 0.14
N ARG A 52 -22.30 -18.81 -0.61
CA ARG A 52 -22.95 -17.72 -1.37
C ARG A 52 -23.90 -16.97 -0.45
N HIS A 53 -23.53 -15.75 -0.08
CA HIS A 53 -24.41 -14.86 0.66
C HIS A 53 -25.41 -14.17 -0.29
N PRO A 54 -26.69 -14.01 0.13
CA PRO A 54 -27.73 -13.39 -0.71
C PRO A 54 -27.57 -11.87 -0.85
N ASN A 55 -26.90 -11.21 0.10
CA ASN A 55 -26.61 -9.78 0.10
C ASN A 55 -25.44 -9.48 1.06
N ILE A 56 -25.05 -8.21 1.16
CA ILE A 56 -23.93 -7.75 1.99
C ILE A 56 -24.27 -7.84 3.49
N ASP A 57 -25.52 -7.62 3.89
CA ASP A 57 -25.92 -7.70 5.29
C ASP A 57 -25.78 -9.13 5.84
N ALA A 58 -26.14 -10.12 5.04
CA ALA A 58 -25.97 -11.53 5.38
C ALA A 58 -24.49 -11.93 5.47
N LEU A 59 -23.61 -11.29 4.69
CA LEU A 59 -22.16 -11.49 4.82
C LEU A 59 -21.60 -10.87 6.11
N ASN A 60 -22.13 -9.73 6.55
CA ASN A 60 -21.66 -9.03 7.75
C ASN A 60 -22.07 -9.70 9.08
N GLN A 61 -22.91 -10.75 9.04
CA GLN A 61 -23.41 -11.47 10.22
C GLN A 61 -22.64 -12.76 10.54
N GLU A 62 -21.59 -13.07 9.77
CA GLU A 62 -20.77 -14.29 9.91
C GLU A 62 -19.59 -14.14 10.89
#